data_AF-A0A935BHD2-F1
#
_entry.id   AF-A0A935BHD2-F1
#
_cell.length_a   1.000
_cell.length_b   1.000
_cell.length_c   1.000
_cell.angle_alpha   90.00
_cell.angle_beta   90.00
_cell.angle_gamma   90.00
#
_symmetry.space_group_name_H-M   'P 1'
#
loop_
_entity.id
_entity.type
_entity.pdbx_description
1 polymer ?
#
loop_
_entity_poly.entity_id
_entity_poly.type
_entity_poly.pdbx_seq_one_letter_code
_entity_poly.pdbx_strand_id
1 'polypeptide(L)'
;MKNTSSNRCRAFLRGLTLLFAVVFAMGADVTVRAQAGQQLFASPNEALSALKAAVKSHDQAALSAMFGPRIRDFVSGDAVLDKTFFEEFSRSIDRSSKLEKVSDREYTVLVGEDEWPFSAPIVKAGDKWRFDTDAGVEELLNRRIGFNEFFAANLCQAYAVAQFEYFNGDDHDGDQVSEYAQKISSSAGKRDGLYWAKAAEDEEESPLGPLVAYAAADGYTARTGTTQTAAAVLRVQLQGAVPPGTKPGRQV
;
A
#
# COMPACT_ATOMS: atom_id res chain seq x y z
N MET A 1 -9.75 -67.70 -30.24
CA MET A 1 -8.51 -68.39 -30.63
C MET A 1 -7.86 -67.64 -31.79
N LYS A 2 -6.57 -67.29 -31.64
CA LYS A 2 -5.56 -66.93 -32.68
C LYS A 2 -5.82 -65.64 -33.48
N ASN A 3 -5.13 -64.51 -33.25
CA ASN A 3 -3.69 -64.21 -33.53
C ASN A 3 -3.41 -64.36 -35.04
N THR A 4 -2.81 -63.44 -35.82
CA THR A 4 -1.55 -62.71 -35.59
C THR A 4 -1.25 -61.82 -36.83
N SER A 5 -0.56 -60.68 -36.63
CA SER A 5 0.50 -60.06 -37.48
C SER A 5 0.20 -59.60 -38.93
N SER A 6 0.83 -58.56 -39.52
CA SER A 6 1.86 -57.61 -39.10
C SER A 6 2.14 -56.57 -40.22
N ASN A 7 2.48 -55.34 -39.80
CA ASN A 7 3.56 -54.47 -40.29
C ASN A 7 3.61 -53.96 -41.75
N ARG A 8 3.49 -52.63 -41.88
CA ARG A 8 4.34 -51.62 -42.59
C ARG A 8 3.41 -50.42 -42.90
N CYS A 9 3.74 -49.14 -42.76
CA CYS A 9 4.96 -48.41 -42.51
C CYS A 9 4.57 -46.93 -42.23
N ARG A 10 5.26 -46.30 -41.26
CA ARG A 10 5.76 -44.91 -41.27
C ARG A 10 4.72 -43.78 -41.34
N ALA A 11 4.43 -43.08 -40.24
CA ALA A 11 5.27 -42.08 -39.55
C ALA A 11 4.66 -40.71 -39.81
N PHE A 12 4.10 -40.06 -38.78
CA PHE A 12 4.28 -38.64 -38.48
C PHE A 12 3.35 -38.22 -37.32
N LEU A 13 3.97 -37.66 -36.28
CA LEU A 13 3.40 -36.92 -35.14
C LEU A 13 2.50 -37.67 -34.13
N ARG A 14 3.14 -38.47 -33.27
CA ARG A 14 2.85 -38.45 -31.83
C ARG A 14 4.07 -37.89 -31.12
N GLY A 15 3.94 -36.75 -30.45
CA GLY A 15 5.04 -36.19 -29.67
C GLY A 15 4.75 -34.78 -29.16
N LEU A 16 4.00 -34.66 -28.06
CA LEU A 16 4.30 -33.67 -27.02
C LEU A 16 3.50 -34.02 -25.74
N THR A 17 3.95 -35.06 -25.06
CA THR A 17 3.64 -35.29 -23.64
C THR A 17 4.98 -35.67 -23.01
N LEU A 18 5.31 -35.03 -21.88
CA LEU A 18 6.58 -35.04 -21.12
C LEU A 18 7.55 -33.90 -21.45
N LEU A 19 7.45 -32.79 -20.71
CA LEU A 19 8.43 -32.37 -19.70
C LEU A 19 8.05 -30.97 -19.16
N PHE A 20 7.38 -30.90 -18.01
CA PHE A 20 7.44 -29.73 -17.13
C PHE A 20 7.45 -30.19 -15.68
N ALA A 21 8.33 -31.15 -15.40
CA ALA A 21 8.84 -31.36 -14.05
C ALA A 21 10.16 -30.58 -13.95
N VAL A 22 10.06 -29.25 -13.87
CA VAL A 22 11.17 -28.44 -13.38
C VAL A 22 11.10 -28.52 -11.86
N VAL A 23 12.03 -29.30 -11.33
CA VAL A 23 12.44 -29.36 -9.94
C VAL A 23 12.72 -27.92 -9.47
N PHE A 24 11.82 -27.32 -8.72
CA PHE A 24 12.12 -26.14 -7.89
C PHE A 24 12.46 -26.62 -6.48
N ALA A 25 13.52 -27.42 -6.39
CA ALA A 25 14.21 -27.73 -5.15
C ALA A 25 15.62 -27.14 -5.26
N MET A 26 15.69 -25.81 -5.18
CA MET A 26 16.86 -25.11 -4.68
C MET A 26 16.35 -24.14 -3.64
N GLY A 27 16.55 -24.49 -2.36
CA GLY A 27 16.59 -23.51 -1.30
C GLY A 27 17.68 -22.52 -1.67
N ALA A 28 17.29 -21.38 -2.23
CA ALA A 28 18.13 -20.22 -2.19
C ALA A 28 18.23 -19.87 -0.70
N ASP A 29 19.38 -20.18 -0.10
CA ASP A 29 19.85 -19.39 1.02
C ASP A 29 19.90 -17.96 0.48
N VAL A 30 18.82 -17.21 0.70
CA VAL A 30 18.86 -15.75 0.58
C VAL A 30 19.82 -15.35 1.67
N THR A 31 21.10 -15.24 1.31
CA THR A 31 22.10 -14.61 2.15
C THR A 31 21.73 -13.15 2.18
N VAL A 32 20.81 -12.81 3.09
CA VAL A 32 20.49 -11.43 3.38
C VAL A 32 21.80 -10.82 3.90
N ARG A 33 22.40 -9.95 3.09
CA ARG A 33 23.71 -9.38 3.40
C ARG A 33 23.50 -8.31 4.47
N ALA A 34 24.20 -8.43 5.60
CA ALA A 34 24.25 -7.34 6.56
C ALA A 34 24.89 -6.11 5.88
N GLN A 35 24.22 -4.96 5.92
CA GLN A 35 24.87 -3.71 5.52
C GLN A 35 26.00 -3.39 6.51
N ALA A 36 27.13 -2.90 6.00
CA ALA A 36 28.27 -2.54 6.83
C ALA A 36 27.86 -1.51 7.90
N GLY A 37 28.08 -1.84 9.17
CA GLY A 37 27.75 -0.98 10.31
C GLY A 37 26.32 -1.11 10.86
N GLN A 38 25.49 -2.03 10.34
CA GLN A 38 24.16 -2.28 10.89
C GLN A 38 24.25 -2.98 12.26
N GLN A 39 23.46 -2.51 13.22
CA GLN A 39 23.39 -3.06 14.57
C GLN A 39 22.88 -4.51 14.55
N LEU A 40 23.54 -5.36 15.34
CA LEU A 40 23.18 -6.74 15.54
C LEU A 40 22.75 -6.96 17.00
N PHE A 41 21.70 -7.75 17.19
CA PHE A 41 21.08 -8.05 18.48
C PHE A 41 21.36 -9.50 18.89
N ALA A 42 21.42 -9.78 20.20
CA ALA A 42 21.56 -11.15 20.70
C ALA A 42 20.27 -11.97 20.57
N SER A 43 19.11 -11.31 20.52
CA SER A 43 17.80 -11.96 20.35
C SER A 43 16.80 -11.11 19.57
N PRO A 44 15.74 -11.70 19.00
CA PRO A 44 14.63 -10.96 18.39
C PRO A 44 13.93 -10.04 19.40
N ASN A 45 13.79 -10.46 20.67
CA ASN A 45 13.20 -9.65 21.73
C ASN A 45 14.00 -8.37 22.03
N GLU A 46 15.33 -8.47 21.96
CA GLU A 46 16.22 -7.31 22.11
C GLU A 46 16.05 -6.34 20.93
N ALA A 47 15.96 -6.85 19.70
CA ALA A 47 15.70 -6.05 18.50
C ALA A 47 14.35 -5.30 18.60
N LEU A 48 13.28 -5.98 19.03
CA LEU A 48 11.98 -5.35 19.25
C LEU A 48 12.05 -4.28 20.35
N SER A 49 12.72 -4.56 21.47
CA SER A 49 12.85 -3.61 22.57
C SER A 49 13.62 -2.35 22.14
N ALA A 50 14.68 -2.53 21.37
CA ALA A 50 15.44 -1.43 20.79
C ALA A 50 14.60 -0.60 19.81
N LEU A 51 13.79 -1.25 18.95
CA LEU A 51 12.88 -0.56 18.04
C LEU A 51 11.88 0.32 18.80
N LYS A 52 11.23 -0.24 19.83
CA LYS A 52 10.29 0.51 20.68
C LYS A 52 10.95 1.72 21.33
N ALA A 53 12.14 1.55 21.89
CA ALA A 53 12.87 2.64 22.53
C ALA A 53 13.20 3.75 21.52
N ALA A 54 13.77 3.40 20.37
CA ALA A 54 14.18 4.37 19.34
C ALA A 54 12.99 5.14 18.74
N VAL A 55 11.87 4.45 18.50
CA VAL A 55 10.65 5.08 17.98
C VAL A 55 10.05 6.04 19.00
N LYS A 56 9.96 5.62 20.27
CA LYS A 56 9.41 6.43 21.36
C LYS A 56 10.21 7.71 21.63
N SER A 57 11.54 7.64 21.53
CA SER A 57 12.41 8.81 21.71
C SER A 57 12.68 9.59 20.43
N HIS A 58 12.09 9.20 19.30
CA HIS A 58 12.40 9.76 17.97
C HIS A 58 13.91 9.77 17.66
N ASP A 59 14.63 8.73 18.11
CA ASP A 59 16.08 8.64 17.98
C ASP A 59 16.49 8.18 16.56
N GLN A 60 16.72 9.17 15.70
CA GLN A 60 17.15 8.96 14.31
C GLN A 60 18.51 8.25 14.21
N ALA A 61 19.40 8.45 15.17
CA ALA A 61 20.71 7.80 15.16
C ALA A 61 20.58 6.30 15.48
N ALA A 62 19.76 5.95 16.47
CA ALA A 62 19.45 4.57 16.80
C ALA A 62 18.72 3.85 15.66
N LEU A 63 17.73 4.50 15.03
CA LEU A 63 17.05 3.95 13.84
C LEU A 63 18.03 3.73 12.68
N SER A 64 18.93 4.69 12.44
CA SER A 64 19.96 4.56 11.40
C SER A 64 20.95 3.44 11.68
N ALA A 65 21.34 3.23 12.94
CA ALA A 65 22.18 2.10 13.32
C ALA A 65 21.45 0.76 13.12
N MET A 66 20.16 0.69 13.48
CA MET A 66 19.34 -0.51 13.43
C MET A 66 19.03 -0.98 12.01
N PHE A 67 18.68 -0.05 11.12
CA PHE A 67 18.29 -0.36 9.75
C PHE A 67 19.42 -0.12 8.73
N GLY A 68 20.51 0.53 9.13
CA GLY A 68 21.60 0.86 8.22
C GLY A 68 21.25 1.96 7.22
N PRO A 69 22.13 2.22 6.24
CA PRO A 69 22.02 3.36 5.32
C PRO A 69 20.72 3.42 4.50
N ARG A 70 20.04 2.28 4.30
CA ARG A 70 18.79 2.20 3.54
C ARG A 70 17.55 2.58 4.34
N ILE A 71 17.67 2.94 5.61
CA ILE A 71 16.55 3.52 6.37
C ILE A 71 15.95 4.75 5.68
N ARG A 72 16.76 5.51 4.94
CA ARG A 72 16.29 6.65 4.14
C ARG A 72 15.30 6.27 3.04
N ASP A 73 15.22 5.00 2.67
CA ASP A 73 14.30 4.51 1.65
C ASP A 73 12.94 4.09 2.27
N PHE A 74 12.79 4.14 3.60
CA PHE A 74 11.52 3.86 4.28
C PHE A 74 10.51 5.00 4.15
N VAL A 75 10.99 6.20 3.86
CA VAL A 75 10.17 7.41 3.77
C VAL A 75 9.62 7.60 2.35
N SER A 76 8.55 8.39 2.24
CA SER A 76 7.91 8.72 0.97
C SER A 76 8.59 9.86 0.23
N GLY A 77 9.33 10.71 0.95
CA GLY A 77 9.88 11.95 0.41
C GLY A 77 8.93 13.14 0.58
N ASP A 78 7.75 12.92 1.14
CA ASP A 78 6.81 13.95 1.57
C ASP A 78 6.90 14.12 3.09
N ALA A 79 7.48 15.24 3.52
CA ALA A 79 7.76 15.48 4.93
C ALA A 79 6.49 15.52 5.82
N VAL A 80 5.34 15.90 5.27
CA VAL A 80 4.07 15.93 6.03
C VAL A 80 3.57 14.51 6.22
N LEU A 81 3.51 13.72 5.14
CA LEU A 81 3.13 12.31 5.23
C LEU A 81 4.07 11.51 6.11
N ASP A 82 5.38 11.68 5.92
CA ASP A 82 6.40 10.91 6.64
C ASP A 82 6.33 11.18 8.14
N LYS A 83 6.04 12.42 8.54
CA LYS A 83 5.81 12.78 9.93
C LYS A 83 4.55 12.11 10.48
N THR A 84 3.41 12.24 9.78
CA THR A 84 2.15 11.63 10.21
C THR A 84 2.27 10.12 10.37
N PHE A 85 2.87 9.44 9.39
CA PHE A 85 3.10 8.00 9.44
C PHE A 85 4.01 7.60 10.61
N PHE A 86 5.08 8.34 10.85
CA PHE A 86 5.97 8.03 11.99
C PHE A 86 5.24 8.18 13.32
N GLU A 87 4.43 9.24 13.49
CA GLU A 87 3.65 9.45 14.71
C GLU A 87 2.59 8.36 14.93
N GLU A 88 1.90 7.92 13.87
CA GLU A 88 0.95 6.82 13.93
C GLU A 88 1.63 5.47 14.23
N PHE A 89 2.78 5.21 13.62
CA PHE A 89 3.58 4.03 13.90
C PHE A 89 4.04 4.02 15.35
N SER A 90 4.55 5.15 15.86
CA SER A 90 4.95 5.33 17.26
C SER A 90 3.80 5.06 18.23
N ARG A 91 2.62 5.60 17.94
CA ARG A 91 1.42 5.33 18.74
C ARG A 91 1.03 3.85 18.70
N SER A 92 1.14 3.21 17.54
CA SER A 92 0.71 1.82 17.35
C SER A 92 1.66 0.82 18.00
N ILE A 93 2.96 1.06 17.95
CA ILE A 93 3.97 0.21 18.60
C ILE A 93 3.90 0.31 20.14
N ASP A 94 3.54 1.49 20.66
CA ASP A 94 3.30 1.72 22.08
C ASP A 94 1.99 1.04 22.56
N ARG A 95 0.93 1.07 21.74
CA ARG A 95 -0.33 0.36 22.04
C ARG A 95 -0.15 -1.15 22.14
N SER A 96 0.47 -1.76 21.12
CA SER A 96 0.74 -3.19 21.10
C SER A 96 1.90 -3.50 20.16
N SER A 97 2.78 -4.39 20.60
CA SER A 97 3.86 -4.91 19.77
C SER A 97 4.24 -6.31 20.23
N LYS A 98 4.26 -7.27 19.31
CA LYS A 98 4.65 -8.66 19.59
C LYS A 98 5.48 -9.24 18.46
N LEU A 99 6.19 -10.33 18.78
CA LEU A 99 6.93 -11.11 17.82
C LEU A 99 6.12 -12.33 17.39
N GLU A 100 5.97 -12.50 16.10
CA GLU A 100 5.48 -13.74 15.50
C GLU A 100 6.67 -14.51 14.93
N LYS A 101 6.80 -15.78 15.33
CA LYS A 101 7.85 -16.65 14.80
C LYS A 101 7.41 -17.20 13.45
N VAL A 102 8.11 -16.82 12.39
CA VAL A 102 7.89 -17.37 11.04
C VAL A 102 8.71 -18.63 10.85
N SER A 103 9.96 -18.62 11.31
CA SER A 103 10.87 -19.78 11.29
C SER A 103 11.90 -19.72 12.41
N ASP A 104 12.83 -20.68 12.47
CA ASP A 104 13.98 -20.62 13.39
C ASP A 104 14.98 -19.50 13.04
N ARG A 105 14.81 -18.86 11.89
CA ARG A 105 15.72 -17.83 11.37
C ARG A 105 15.03 -16.48 11.12
N GLU A 106 13.74 -16.38 11.40
CA GLU A 106 12.94 -15.21 11.04
C GLU A 106 11.77 -14.98 12.01
N TYR A 107 11.58 -13.71 12.36
CA TYR A 107 10.44 -13.22 13.13
C TYR A 107 9.85 -11.99 12.45
N THR A 108 8.53 -11.88 12.51
CA THR A 108 7.80 -10.67 12.10
C THR A 108 7.43 -9.88 13.35
N VAL A 109 7.62 -8.56 13.30
CA VAL A 109 7.09 -7.66 14.33
C VAL A 109 5.66 -7.32 13.96
N LEU A 110 4.70 -7.66 14.83
CA LEU A 110 3.30 -7.30 14.69
C LEU A 110 3.03 -6.07 15.55
N VAL A 111 2.42 -5.03 14.98
CA VAL A 111 2.27 -3.69 15.56
C VAL A 111 0.80 -3.30 15.63
N GLY A 112 0.40 -2.68 16.74
CA GLY A 112 -0.98 -2.25 16.96
C GLY A 112 -1.93 -3.39 17.35
N GLU A 113 -3.18 -3.04 17.59
CA GLU A 113 -4.24 -3.96 18.02
C GLU A 113 -4.60 -4.97 16.93
N ASP A 114 -4.46 -4.56 15.67
CA ASP A 114 -4.73 -5.40 14.50
C ASP A 114 -3.55 -6.25 14.07
N GLU A 115 -2.47 -6.23 14.85
CA GLU A 115 -1.32 -7.10 14.67
C GLU A 115 -0.69 -6.91 13.29
N TRP A 116 -0.58 -5.67 12.84
CA TRP A 116 -0.11 -5.35 11.49
C TRP A 116 1.37 -5.73 11.34
N PRO A 117 1.75 -6.50 10.30
CA PRO A 117 3.14 -6.89 10.10
C PRO A 117 3.99 -5.69 9.67
N PHE A 118 4.97 -5.36 10.50
CA PHE A 118 6.01 -4.40 10.17
C PHE A 118 6.82 -4.91 8.97
N SER A 119 7.17 -4.00 8.05
CA SER A 119 7.73 -4.39 6.74
C SER A 119 9.10 -5.05 6.83
N ALA A 120 9.95 -4.65 7.79
CA ALA A 120 11.27 -5.24 7.97
C ALA A 120 11.22 -6.39 8.99
N PRO A 121 11.35 -7.66 8.56
CA PRO A 121 11.41 -8.78 9.47
C PRO A 121 12.73 -8.78 10.26
N ILE A 122 12.77 -9.51 11.36
CA ILE A 122 13.99 -9.76 12.13
C ILE A 122 14.55 -11.11 11.70
N VAL A 123 15.72 -11.09 11.06
CA VAL A 123 16.37 -12.27 10.48
C VAL A 123 17.67 -12.63 11.20
N LYS A 124 18.00 -13.92 11.17
CA LYS A 124 19.22 -14.45 11.77
C LYS A 124 20.45 -14.12 10.93
N ALA A 125 21.45 -13.50 11.54
CA ALA A 125 22.74 -13.13 10.95
C ALA A 125 23.88 -13.74 11.78
N GLY A 126 24.32 -14.95 11.39
CA GLY A 126 25.23 -15.76 12.21
C GLY A 126 24.54 -16.19 13.50
N ASP A 127 25.18 -15.90 14.64
CA ASP A 127 24.62 -16.14 15.98
C ASP A 127 23.84 -14.95 16.55
N LYS A 128 23.63 -13.91 15.73
CA LYS A 128 22.93 -12.68 16.09
C LYS A 128 21.70 -12.47 15.21
N TRP A 129 20.96 -11.40 15.49
CA TRP A 129 19.73 -11.02 14.82
C TRP A 129 19.82 -9.59 14.31
N ARG A 130 19.09 -9.26 13.25
CA ARG A 130 18.99 -7.90 12.72
C ARG A 130 17.69 -7.71 11.96
N PHE A 131 17.31 -6.46 11.72
CA PHE A 131 16.26 -6.17 10.76
C PHE A 131 16.75 -6.41 9.34
N ASP A 132 15.92 -7.07 8.54
CA ASP A 132 16.11 -7.15 7.09
C ASP A 132 15.59 -5.88 6.44
N THR A 133 16.46 -4.87 6.39
CA THR A 133 16.13 -3.59 5.78
C THR A 133 15.86 -3.71 4.29
N ASP A 134 16.56 -4.62 3.59
CA ASP A 134 16.38 -4.76 2.14
C ASP A 134 14.99 -5.28 1.82
N ALA A 135 14.57 -6.36 2.50
CA ALA A 135 13.20 -6.87 2.43
C ALA A 135 12.18 -5.82 2.90
N GLY A 136 12.51 -5.07 3.96
CA GLY A 136 11.65 -4.01 4.48
C GLY A 136 11.36 -2.89 3.49
N VAL A 137 12.36 -2.45 2.71
CA VAL A 137 12.14 -1.44 1.67
C VAL A 137 11.33 -2.02 0.52
N GLU A 138 11.62 -3.24 0.09
CA GLU A 138 10.87 -3.89 -0.99
C GLU A 138 9.38 -4.03 -0.62
N GLU A 139 9.08 -4.48 0.60
CA GLU A 139 7.71 -4.59 1.07
C GLU A 139 7.01 -3.23 1.17
N LEU A 140 7.70 -2.17 1.60
CA LEU A 140 7.13 -0.82 1.59
C LEU A 140 6.83 -0.32 0.18
N LEU A 141 7.69 -0.61 -0.79
CA LEU A 141 7.44 -0.29 -2.19
C LEU A 141 6.22 -1.06 -2.72
N ASN A 142 6.13 -2.36 -2.45
CA ASN A 142 5.00 -3.20 -2.83
C ASN A 142 3.68 -2.68 -2.24
N ARG A 143 3.68 -2.33 -0.96
CA ARG A 143 2.51 -1.72 -0.29
C ARG A 143 2.11 -0.40 -0.94
N ARG A 144 3.07 0.45 -1.30
CA ARG A 144 2.81 1.74 -1.95
C ARG A 144 2.22 1.54 -3.35
N ILE A 145 2.76 0.60 -4.12
CA ILE A 145 2.26 0.25 -5.45
C ILE A 145 0.84 -0.28 -5.32
N GLY A 146 0.61 -1.30 -4.50
CA GLY A 146 -0.71 -1.89 -4.28
C GLY A 146 -1.75 -0.88 -3.80
N PHE A 147 -1.36 0.02 -2.89
CA PHE A 147 -2.25 1.11 -2.46
C PHE A 147 -2.59 2.07 -3.60
N ASN A 148 -1.60 2.51 -4.38
CA ASN A 148 -1.84 3.42 -5.50
C ASN A 148 -2.69 2.78 -6.60
N GLU A 149 -2.51 1.48 -6.87
CA GLU A 149 -3.30 0.71 -7.82
C GLU A 149 -4.74 0.55 -7.35
N PHE A 150 -4.92 0.14 -6.08
CA PHE A 150 -6.25 0.06 -5.46
C PHE A 150 -6.97 1.40 -5.50
N PHE A 151 -6.26 2.47 -5.15
CA PHE A 151 -6.79 3.83 -5.17
C PHE A 151 -7.21 4.26 -6.57
N ALA A 152 -6.35 4.05 -7.58
CA ALA A 152 -6.64 4.42 -8.96
C ALA A 152 -7.88 3.69 -9.49
N ALA A 153 -8.02 2.39 -9.20
CA ALA A 153 -9.19 1.61 -9.58
C ALA A 153 -10.48 2.15 -8.95
N ASN A 154 -10.47 2.42 -7.65
CA ASN A 154 -11.62 2.99 -6.95
C ASN A 154 -11.97 4.39 -7.48
N LEU A 155 -10.97 5.22 -7.80
CA LEU A 155 -11.20 6.54 -8.38
C LEU A 155 -11.88 6.43 -9.76
N CYS A 156 -11.45 5.51 -10.61
CA CYS A 156 -12.09 5.27 -11.91
C CYS A 156 -13.55 4.81 -11.73
N GLN A 157 -13.84 3.96 -10.75
CA GLN A 157 -15.20 3.52 -10.44
C GLN A 157 -16.06 4.69 -9.94
N ALA A 158 -15.55 5.46 -8.96
CA ALA A 158 -16.24 6.64 -8.43
C ALA A 158 -16.51 7.68 -9.51
N TYR A 159 -15.56 7.91 -10.43
CA TYR A 159 -15.74 8.79 -11.57
C TYR A 159 -16.88 8.31 -12.50
N ALA A 160 -16.95 7.02 -12.81
CA ALA A 160 -18.01 6.47 -13.64
C ALA A 160 -19.39 6.58 -12.98
N VAL A 161 -19.47 6.31 -11.67
CA VAL A 161 -20.70 6.49 -10.88
C VAL A 161 -21.12 7.96 -10.87
N ALA A 162 -20.20 8.87 -10.56
CA ALA A 162 -20.48 10.31 -10.54
C ALA A 162 -20.93 10.84 -11.91
N GLN A 163 -20.34 10.36 -13.00
CA GLN A 163 -20.78 10.68 -14.35
C GLN A 163 -22.17 10.15 -14.67
N PHE A 164 -22.49 8.93 -14.21
CA PHE A 164 -23.81 8.36 -14.37
C PHE A 164 -24.87 9.14 -13.56
N GLU A 165 -24.54 9.54 -12.33
CA GLU A 165 -25.41 10.39 -11.52
C GLU A 165 -25.63 11.77 -12.15
N TYR A 166 -24.55 12.41 -12.63
CA TYR A 166 -24.65 13.70 -13.32
C TYR A 166 -25.57 13.63 -14.54
N PHE A 167 -25.42 12.60 -15.37
CA PHE A 167 -26.22 12.38 -16.58
C PHE A 167 -27.71 12.14 -16.29
N ASN A 168 -28.04 11.45 -15.19
CA ASN A 168 -29.42 11.15 -14.80
C ASN A 168 -30.03 12.19 -13.85
N GLY A 169 -29.25 13.19 -13.43
CA GLY A 169 -29.68 14.26 -12.54
C GLY A 169 -30.49 15.35 -13.25
N ASP A 170 -30.57 16.50 -12.61
CA ASP A 170 -31.20 17.70 -13.18
C ASP A 170 -30.49 18.18 -14.45
N ASP A 171 -31.21 18.92 -15.27
CA ASP A 171 -30.65 19.63 -16.43
C ASP A 171 -29.76 20.78 -15.94
N HIS A 172 -28.44 20.63 -16.11
CA HIS A 172 -27.44 21.54 -15.53
C HIS A 172 -27.18 22.79 -16.37
N ASP A 173 -27.57 22.80 -17.65
CA ASP A 173 -27.39 23.95 -18.56
C ASP A 173 -28.69 24.49 -19.17
N GLY A 174 -29.81 23.80 -18.96
CA GLY A 174 -31.16 24.24 -19.33
C GLY A 174 -31.54 23.92 -20.78
N ASP A 175 -30.78 23.07 -21.48
CA ASP A 175 -31.01 22.73 -22.89
C ASP A 175 -31.93 21.52 -23.12
N GLN A 176 -32.39 20.87 -22.03
CA GLN A 176 -33.22 19.67 -21.99
C GLN A 176 -32.55 18.40 -22.54
N VAL A 177 -31.21 18.35 -22.55
CA VAL A 177 -30.43 17.19 -22.99
C VAL A 177 -29.59 16.66 -21.82
N SER A 178 -29.69 15.35 -21.55
CA SER A 178 -28.79 14.71 -20.60
C SER A 178 -27.37 14.64 -21.17
N GLU A 179 -26.40 15.16 -20.42
CA GLU A 179 -25.00 15.17 -20.79
C GLU A 179 -24.08 14.65 -19.69
N TYR A 180 -22.88 14.23 -20.08
CA TYR A 180 -21.82 13.92 -19.13
C TYR A 180 -21.03 15.18 -18.79
N ALA A 181 -20.65 15.31 -17.52
CA ALA A 181 -19.87 16.44 -17.06
C ALA A 181 -18.51 16.53 -17.77
N GLN A 182 -18.21 17.72 -18.29
CA GLN A 182 -16.94 18.00 -18.97
C GLN A 182 -15.82 18.43 -18.00
N LYS A 183 -16.16 18.66 -16.72
CA LYS A 183 -15.23 19.13 -15.69
C LYS A 183 -15.32 18.27 -14.44
N ILE A 184 -14.19 18.09 -13.75
CA ILE A 184 -14.18 17.49 -12.41
C ILE A 184 -14.70 18.50 -11.38
N SER A 185 -14.23 19.75 -11.44
CA SER A 185 -14.70 20.83 -10.55
C SER A 185 -15.52 21.83 -11.34
N SER A 186 -16.68 22.20 -10.80
CA SER A 186 -17.54 23.21 -11.39
C SER A 186 -16.89 24.59 -11.34
N SER A 187 -17.28 25.43 -12.31
CA SER A 187 -16.97 26.85 -12.31
C SER A 187 -17.66 27.53 -11.11
N ALA A 188 -17.11 28.65 -10.63
CA ALA A 188 -17.65 29.36 -9.47
C ALA A 188 -19.15 29.67 -9.65
N GLY A 189 -19.98 29.22 -8.71
CA GLY A 189 -21.43 29.41 -8.72
C GLY A 189 -22.20 28.59 -9.75
N LYS A 190 -21.55 27.63 -10.42
CA LYS A 190 -22.17 26.74 -11.41
C LYS A 190 -22.14 25.29 -10.92
N ARG A 191 -22.92 24.43 -11.59
CA ARG A 191 -22.95 22.97 -11.45
C ARG A 191 -22.54 22.27 -12.75
N ASP A 192 -21.55 22.84 -13.45
CA ASP A 192 -21.05 22.36 -14.75
C ASP A 192 -19.89 21.36 -14.64
N GLY A 193 -19.78 20.67 -13.51
CA GLY A 193 -18.76 19.67 -13.23
C GLY A 193 -19.16 18.72 -12.12
N LEU A 194 -18.42 17.63 -11.94
CA LEU A 194 -18.77 16.56 -11.00
C LEU A 194 -18.68 16.94 -9.51
N TYR A 195 -18.06 18.08 -9.19
CA TYR A 195 -17.92 18.62 -7.84
C TYR A 195 -18.35 20.08 -7.78
N TRP A 196 -19.11 20.42 -6.73
CA TRP A 196 -19.38 21.78 -6.28
C TRP A 196 -19.51 21.80 -4.75
N ALA A 197 -19.03 22.87 -4.12
CA ALA A 197 -19.21 23.04 -2.68
C ALA A 197 -20.66 23.41 -2.39
N LYS A 198 -21.29 22.73 -1.43
CA LYS A 198 -22.61 23.13 -0.92
C LYS A 198 -22.51 24.52 -0.27
N ALA A 199 -23.37 25.45 -0.68
CA ALA A 199 -23.47 26.77 -0.06
C ALA A 199 -24.43 26.76 1.14
N ALA A 200 -25.35 25.79 1.22
CA ALA A 200 -26.24 25.56 2.35
C ALA A 200 -26.49 24.04 2.58
N GLU A 201 -26.97 23.66 3.77
CA GLU A 201 -27.19 22.24 4.12
C GLU A 201 -28.32 21.57 3.33
N ASP A 202 -29.29 22.34 2.86
CA ASP A 202 -30.42 21.88 2.06
C ASP A 202 -30.13 21.83 0.56
N GLU A 203 -28.96 22.32 0.12
CA GLU A 203 -28.56 22.20 -1.28
C GLU A 203 -28.19 20.77 -1.66
N GLU A 204 -28.48 20.43 -2.90
CA GLU A 204 -28.10 19.14 -3.49
C GLU A 204 -26.58 18.97 -3.51
N GLU A 205 -26.15 17.79 -3.09
CA GLU A 205 -24.75 17.41 -3.04
C GLU A 205 -24.24 17.05 -4.44
N SER A 206 -23.00 17.44 -4.74
CA SER A 206 -22.38 17.08 -6.01
C SER A 206 -22.14 15.58 -6.13
N PRO A 207 -22.15 14.99 -7.34
CA PRO A 207 -21.92 13.55 -7.54
C PRO A 207 -20.60 13.00 -6.95
N LEU A 208 -19.52 13.79 -6.92
CA LEU A 208 -18.27 13.38 -6.25
C LEU A 208 -18.23 13.67 -4.74
N GLY A 209 -19.27 14.29 -4.19
CA GLY A 209 -19.36 14.73 -2.79
C GLY A 209 -18.18 15.61 -2.35
N PRO A 210 -18.00 15.85 -1.03
CA PRO A 210 -16.89 16.62 -0.48
C PRO A 210 -15.52 15.92 -0.61
N LEU A 211 -15.43 14.73 -1.21
CA LEU A 211 -14.21 13.92 -1.28
C LEU A 211 -13.04 14.63 -1.99
N VAL A 212 -13.32 15.65 -2.81
CA VAL A 212 -12.32 16.47 -3.51
C VAL A 212 -11.77 17.62 -2.63
N ALA A 213 -12.45 18.00 -1.54
CA ALA A 213 -12.17 19.23 -0.78
C ALA A 213 -11.08 19.10 0.29
N TYR A 214 -10.66 17.90 0.68
CA TYR A 214 -9.90 17.68 1.91
C TYR A 214 -8.38 18.02 1.84
N ALA A 215 -7.83 18.50 0.71
CA ALA A 215 -6.37 18.70 0.54
C ALA A 215 -5.78 19.69 1.54
N ALA A 216 -6.53 20.74 1.86
CA ALA A 216 -6.06 21.83 2.68
C ALA A 216 -6.07 21.50 4.18
N ALA A 217 -6.85 20.50 4.61
CA ALA A 217 -6.99 20.13 6.01
C ALA A 217 -5.76 19.36 6.56
N ASP A 218 -5.05 18.65 5.67
CA ASP A 218 -3.91 17.79 6.04
C ASP A 218 -2.57 18.51 6.11
N GLY A 219 -2.58 19.85 6.15
CA GLY A 219 -1.36 20.68 6.25
C GLY A 219 -0.65 20.92 4.91
N TYR A 220 -1.22 20.50 3.79
CA TYR A 220 -0.73 20.91 2.47
C TYR A 220 -1.12 22.35 2.17
N THR A 221 -0.13 23.16 1.85
CA THR A 221 -0.36 24.51 1.32
C THR A 221 -0.63 24.42 -0.18
N ALA A 222 -1.72 25.04 -0.63
CA ALA A 222 -2.02 25.13 -2.06
C ALA A 222 -0.89 25.87 -2.77
N ARG A 223 -0.13 25.16 -3.61
CA ARG A 223 0.84 25.81 -4.50
C ARG A 223 0.05 26.43 -5.65
N THR A 224 0.13 27.74 -5.77
CA THR A 224 -0.61 28.51 -6.78
C THR A 224 -0.25 27.99 -8.17
N GLY A 225 -1.25 27.47 -8.90
CA GLY A 225 -1.11 27.10 -10.33
C GLY A 225 -0.97 25.61 -10.65
N THR A 226 -1.19 24.68 -9.71
CA THR A 226 -1.33 23.27 -10.05
C THR A 226 -2.57 22.73 -9.36
N THR A 227 -3.50 22.18 -10.13
CA THR A 227 -4.62 21.38 -9.62
C THR A 227 -4.02 20.24 -8.79
N GLN A 228 -3.84 20.48 -7.51
CA GLN A 228 -3.25 19.54 -6.58
C GLN A 228 -4.32 18.47 -6.39
N THR A 229 -4.17 17.40 -7.17
CA THR A 229 -5.17 16.37 -7.40
C THR A 229 -5.71 15.83 -6.08
N ALA A 230 -7.02 15.60 -6.02
CA ALA A 230 -7.73 14.85 -4.99
C ALA A 230 -7.02 13.54 -4.55
N ALA A 231 -6.07 13.04 -5.34
CA ALA A 231 -5.16 11.95 -5.01
C ALA A 231 -4.26 12.16 -3.79
N ALA A 232 -3.82 13.39 -3.46
CA ALA A 232 -3.01 13.64 -2.25
C ALA A 232 -3.84 13.57 -0.96
N VAL A 233 -5.12 13.91 -1.11
CA VAL A 233 -6.11 14.11 -0.06
C VAL A 233 -6.76 12.82 0.36
N LEU A 234 -7.25 12.08 -0.62
CA LEU A 234 -7.83 10.78 -0.42
C LEU A 234 -6.69 9.77 -0.12
N ARG A 235 -5.41 10.12 -0.38
CA ARG A 235 -4.25 9.43 0.23
C ARG A 235 -4.26 9.57 1.74
N VAL A 236 -4.33 10.77 2.31
CA VAL A 236 -4.33 10.93 3.78
C VAL A 236 -5.59 10.36 4.41
N GLN A 237 -6.77 10.52 3.78
CA GLN A 237 -8.01 9.99 4.33
C GLN A 237 -8.13 8.46 4.19
N LEU A 238 -7.61 7.84 3.11
CA LEU A 238 -7.59 6.36 2.98
C LEU A 238 -6.34 5.70 3.58
N GLN A 239 -5.23 6.42 3.77
CA GLN A 239 -4.06 5.95 4.53
C GLN A 239 -4.27 6.16 6.03
N GLY A 240 -5.03 7.20 6.42
CA GLY A 240 -5.54 7.40 7.78
C GLY A 240 -6.80 6.59 8.11
N ALA A 241 -7.53 6.09 7.09
CA ALA A 241 -8.57 5.06 7.25
C ALA A 241 -8.04 3.63 7.13
N VAL A 242 -6.75 3.45 6.80
CA VAL A 242 -6.01 2.21 7.06
C VAL A 242 -4.84 2.51 7.99
N PRO A 243 -5.12 2.83 9.27
CA PRO A 243 -4.11 2.67 10.30
C PRO A 243 -3.64 1.20 10.31
N PRO A 244 -2.52 0.85 10.98
CA PRO A 244 -2.22 -0.53 11.36
C PRO A 244 -3.34 -0.99 12.31
N GLY A 245 -4.45 -1.39 11.70
CA GLY A 245 -5.75 -1.26 12.31
C GLY A 245 -7.10 -1.64 11.71
N THR A 246 -7.13 -2.09 10.46
CA THR A 246 -8.30 -2.74 9.90
C THR A 246 -7.86 -3.90 9.02
N LYS A 247 -8.13 -5.12 9.47
CA LYS A 247 -8.05 -6.30 8.61
C LYS A 247 -8.90 -6.03 7.36
N PRO A 248 -8.39 -6.26 6.13
CA PRO A 248 -9.25 -6.28 4.96
C PRO A 248 -10.27 -7.39 5.19
N GLY A 249 -11.51 -7.00 5.50
CA GLY A 249 -12.61 -7.92 5.59
C GLY A 249 -12.68 -8.68 4.28
N ARG A 250 -12.59 -10.01 4.38
CA ARG A 250 -12.89 -10.94 3.30
C ARG A 250 -14.34 -10.69 2.90
N GLN A 251 -14.57 -9.83 1.92
CA GLN A 251 -15.87 -9.73 1.30
C GLN A 251 -16.06 -10.98 0.46
N VAL A 252 -17.15 -11.68 0.81
CA VAL A 252 -17.64 -12.91 0.19
C VAL A 252 -18.46 -12.54 -1.04
#